data_AF-C6L973-F1
#
_entry.id   AF-C6L973-F1
#
_cell.length_a   1.000
_cell.length_b   1.000
_cell.length_c   1.000
_cell.angle_alpha   90.00
_cell.angle_beta   90.00
_cell.angle_gamma   90.00
#
_symmetry.space_group_name_H-M   'P 1'
#
loop_
_entity.id
_entity.type
_entity.pdbx_description
1 polymer ?
#
loop_
_entity_poly.entity_id
_entity_poly.type
_entity_poly.pdbx_seq_one_letter_code
_entity_poly.pdbx_strand_id
1 'polypeptide(L)' 'MLKKYDCFFVEHGKEHDKWHSVITGKDFRIPSHRGKEIPMGTVSRILKDAGLKS' A
#
# COMPACT_ATOMS: atom_id res chain seq x y z
N MET A 1 10.79 -1.42 -0.96
CA MET A 1 10.30 -2.47 -0.05
C MET A 1 9.06 -3.20 -0.61
N LEU A 2 7.99 -2.54 -1.07
CA LEU A 2 6.75 -3.20 -1.54
C LEU A 2 6.91 -4.15 -2.76
N LYS A 3 7.77 -3.81 -3.74
CA LYS A 3 8.08 -4.73 -4.87
C LYS A 3 8.65 -6.08 -4.45
N LYS A 4 9.17 -6.19 -3.22
CA LYS A 4 9.76 -7.43 -2.69
C LYS A 4 8.71 -8.37 -2.07
N TYR A 5 7.45 -7.92 -1.97
CA TYR A 5 6.36 -8.62 -1.31
C TYR A 5 5.16 -8.83 -2.23
N ASP A 6 5.39 -9.10 -3.52
CA ASP A 6 4.31 -9.43 -4.47
C ASP A 6 3.15 -8.40 -4.49
N CYS A 7 3.51 -7.13 -4.26
CA CYS A 7 2.59 -6.00 -4.35
C CYS A 7 2.82 -5.27 -5.68
N PHE A 8 1.77 -5.18 -6.49
CA PHE A 8 1.79 -4.59 -7.82
C PHE A 8 1.10 -3.23 -7.78
N PHE A 9 1.77 -2.24 -8.37
CA PHE A 9 1.14 -0.96 -8.61
C PHE A 9 0.08 -1.11 -9.71
N VAL A 10 -1.15 -0.68 -9.42
CA VAL A 10 -2.28 -0.79 -10.36
C VAL A 10 -2.51 0.54 -11.06
N GLU A 11 -2.68 1.63 -10.30
CA GLU A 11 -2.98 2.95 -10.86
C GLU A 11 -2.50 4.09 -9.96
N HIS A 12 -2.12 5.22 -10.58
CA HIS A 12 -1.82 6.46 -9.88
C HIS A 12 -3.09 7.30 -9.78
N GLY A 13 -3.59 7.53 -8.56
CA GLY A 13 -4.63 8.52 -8.32
C GLY A 13 -4.05 9.88 -7.91
N LYS A 14 -4.88 10.93 -7.93
CA LYS A 14 -4.49 12.29 -7.50
C LYS A 14 -4.05 12.35 -6.03
N GLU A 15 -4.68 11.55 -5.16
CA GLU A 15 -4.44 11.53 -3.72
C GLU A 15 -4.06 10.14 -3.20
N HIS A 16 -4.43 9.08 -3.94
CA HIS A 16 -4.21 7.70 -3.54
C HIS A 16 -3.73 6.86 -4.73
N ASP A 17 -2.63 6.16 -4.54
CA ASP A 17 -2.17 5.09 -5.42
C ASP A 17 -2.92 3.80 -5.13
N LYS A 18 -3.37 3.09 -6.15
CA LYS A 18 -3.92 1.74 -5.98
C LYS A 18 -2.82 0.71 -6.15
N TRP A 19 -2.74 -0.20 -5.20
CA TRP A 19 -1.83 -1.33 -5.17
C TRP A 19 -2.61 -2.62 -4.98
N HIS A 20 -2.17 -3.68 -5.66
CA HIS A 20 -2.74 -5.02 -5.54
C HIS A 20 -1.74 -5.90 -4.78
N SER A 21 -2.18 -6.52 -3.68
CA SER A 21 -1.38 -7.53 -2.97
C SER A 21 -1.76 -8.91 -3.49
N VAL A 22 -0.81 -9.64 -4.08
CA VAL A 22 -1.02 -11.05 -4.45
C VAL A 22 -1.02 -11.96 -3.22
N ILE A 23 -0.39 -11.53 -2.11
CA ILE A 23 -0.36 -12.31 -0.86
C ILE A 23 -1.77 -12.47 -0.28
N THR A 24 -2.56 -11.39 -0.30
CA THR A 24 -3.94 -11.40 0.22
C THR A 24 -5.00 -11.48 -0.87
N GLY A 25 -4.62 -11.30 -2.14
CA GLY A 25 -5.53 -11.19 -3.29
C GLY A 25 -6.40 -9.93 -3.24
N LYS A 26 -5.99 -8.90 -2.50
CA LYS A 26 -6.79 -7.69 -2.25
C LYS A 26 -6.12 -6.45 -2.83
N ASP A 27 -6.96 -5.56 -3.31
CA ASP A 27 -6.57 -4.20 -3.68
C ASP A 27 -6.60 -3.28 -2.45
N PHE A 28 -5.53 -2.52 -2.25
CA PHE A 28 -5.43 -1.50 -1.21
C PHE A 28 -4.95 -0.18 -1.79
N ARG A 29 -5.26 0.92 -1.08
CA ARG A 29 -4.94 2.27 -1.51
C ARG A 29 -3.87 2.87 -0.61
N ILE A 30 -2.76 3.28 -1.20
CA ILE A 30 -1.69 3.99 -0.50
C ILE A 30 -1.87 5.49 -0.74
N PRO A 31 -1.98 6.33 0.31
CA PRO A 31 -1.96 7.77 0.14
C PRO A 31 -0.69 8.21 -0.60
N SER A 32 -0.85 8.88 -1.75
CA SER A 32 0.24 9.42 -2.55
C SER A 32 0.32 10.93 -2.35
N HIS A 33 0.35 11.38 -1.10
CA HIS A 33 0.63 12.79 -0.86
C HIS A 33 2.12 13.03 -1.09
N ARG A 34 2.43 13.59 -2.26
CA ARG A 34 3.76 14.07 -2.66
C ARG A 34 4.45 14.79 -1.49
N GLY A 35 5.32 14.08 -0.78
CA GLY A 35 6.22 14.66 0.22
C GLY A 35 5.70 14.75 1.67
N LYS A 36 4.51 14.22 2.02
CA LYS A 36 4.16 14.05 3.44
C LYS A 36 4.42 12.61 3.88
N GLU A 37 5.22 12.47 4.93
CA GLU A 37 5.41 11.20 5.62
C GLU A 37 4.04 10.62 5.99
N ILE A 38 3.75 9.42 5.49
CA ILE A 38 2.54 8.72 5.86
C ILE A 38 2.65 8.36 7.34
N PRO A 39 1.66 8.72 8.19
CA PRO A 39 1.73 8.39 9.60
C PRO A 39 1.90 6.89 9.79
N MET A 40 2.79 6.50 10.69
CA MET A 40 3.21 5.11 10.90
C MET A 40 2.05 4.15 11.23
N GLY A 41 0.97 4.68 11.83
CA GLY A 41 -0.27 3.95 12.06
C GLY A 41 -0.98 3.55 10.75
N THR A 42 -1.04 4.45 9.78
CA THR A 42 -1.59 4.18 8.44
C THR A 42 -0.72 3.20 7.68
N VAL A 43 0.61 3.36 7.74
CA VAL A 43 1.54 2.38 7.15
C VAL A 43 1.34 0.99 7.76
N SER A 44 1.26 0.89 9.09
CA SER A 44 1.06 -0.42 9.76
C SER A 44 -0.27 -1.07 9.38
N ARG A 45 -1.33 -0.28 9.17
CA ARG A 45 -2.63 -0.78 8.73
C ARG A 45 -2.60 -1.25 7.28
N ILE A 46 -1.93 -0.51 6.39
CA ILE A 46 -1.68 -0.92 5.00
C ILE A 46 -0.84 -2.20 4.96
N LEU A 47 0.20 -2.31 5.79
CA LEU A 47 1.02 -3.52 5.86
C LEU A 47 0.22 -4.73 6.37
N LYS A 48 -0.67 -4.55 7.36
CA LYS A 48 -1.61 -5.59 7.80
C LYS A 48 -2.56 -6.01 6.68
N ASP A 49 -3.13 -5.04 5.97
CA ASP A 49 -4.09 -5.30 4.87
C ASP A 49 -3.42 -6.00 3.67
N ALA A 50 -2.17 -5.62 3.39
CA ALA A 50 -1.33 -6.27 2.39
C ALA A 50 -0.80 -7.65 2.83
N GLY A 51 -1.06 -8.08 4.07
CA GLY A 51 -0.61 -9.37 4.60
C GLY A 51 0.89 -9.42 4.96
N LEU A 52 1.53 -8.25 5.09
CA LEU A 52 2.98 -8.10 5.33
C LEU A 52 3.34 -8.03 6.82
N LYS A 53 2.36 -7.79 7.67
CA LYS A 53 2.56 -7.62 9.11
C LYS A 53 1.41 -8.26 9.87
N SER A 54 1.73 -9.22 10.73
CA SER A 54 0.80 -9.86 11.68
C SER A 54 0.69 -9.04 12.96
#